data_AF-A0A8J3KAW5-F1
#
_entry.id   AF-A0A8J3KAW5-F1
#
_cell.length_a   1.000
_cell.length_b   1.000
_cell.length_c   1.000
_cell.angle_alpha   90.00
_cell.angle_beta   90.00
_cell.angle_gamma   90.00
#
_symmetry.space_group_name_H-M   'P 1'
#
loop_
_entity.id
_entity.type
_entity.pdbx_description
1 polymer ?
#
loop_
_entity_poly.entity_id
_entity_poly.type
_entity_poly.pdbx_seq_one_letter_code
_entity_poly.pdbx_strand_id
1 'polypeptide(L)'
;MRLHSDEPPDDESTGAEHALFFSQIWAEAVLRHAARSNQIGRDHHERLRAEDHDLSWTDPELPRVFRDWWAEQHELVWASYQLERWQARLATERGEASIEQDDQLKLLRNALEHLDEARFEGSAAYPAKPSDSLAKLPTGSLHVALGGGTAFTIDIERLVDRARSALTRIEREHTAELDRREQAAAEWYLESQWRG
;
A
#
# COMPACT_ATOMS: atom_id res chain seq x y z
N MET A 1 -4.77 55.82 5.69
CA MET A 1 -5.28 55.21 4.44
C MET A 1 -4.68 53.82 4.36
N ARG A 2 -5.51 52.80 4.53
CA ARG A 2 -5.09 51.40 4.81
C ARG A 2 -4.42 50.83 3.55
N LEU A 3 -3.21 50.32 3.72
CA LEU A 3 -2.59 49.40 2.76
C LEU A 3 -3.43 48.13 2.77
N HIS A 4 -4.05 47.79 1.65
CA HIS A 4 -4.51 46.43 1.43
C HIS A 4 -3.25 45.56 1.36
N SER A 5 -3.02 44.79 2.43
CA SER A 5 -2.23 43.57 2.32
C SER A 5 -2.99 42.66 1.37
N ASP A 6 -2.49 42.50 0.15
CA ASP A 6 -2.77 41.31 -0.65
C ASP A 6 -2.16 40.14 0.12
N GLU A 7 -2.96 39.50 0.99
CA GLU A 7 -2.70 38.13 1.37
C GLU A 7 -2.72 37.29 0.08
N PRO A 8 -1.68 36.51 -0.21
CA PRO A 8 -1.74 35.58 -1.33
C PRO A 8 -2.92 34.63 -1.10
N PRO A 9 -3.65 34.23 -2.16
CA PRO A 9 -4.79 33.34 -2.02
C PRO A 9 -4.34 32.07 -1.29
N ASP A 10 -5.06 31.72 -0.21
CA ASP A 10 -4.84 30.53 0.60
C ASP A 10 -4.73 29.29 -0.28
N ASP A 11 -3.51 28.76 -0.40
CA ASP A 11 -3.04 27.37 -0.32
C ASP A 11 -4.01 26.19 -0.61
N GLU A 12 -4.96 26.31 -1.53
CA GLU A 12 -5.84 25.19 -1.93
C GLU A 12 -5.10 24.05 -2.66
N SER A 13 -3.87 24.27 -3.15
CA SER A 13 -3.10 23.23 -3.87
C SER A 13 -2.31 22.28 -2.95
N THR A 14 -2.03 22.63 -1.69
CA THR A 14 -1.17 21.78 -0.84
C THR A 14 -1.83 20.50 -0.38
N GLY A 15 -3.16 20.48 -0.20
CA GLY A 15 -3.89 19.27 0.19
C GLY A 15 -3.79 18.16 -0.84
N ALA A 16 -4.05 18.50 -2.11
CA ALA A 16 -3.95 17.57 -3.23
C ALA A 16 -2.49 17.14 -3.50
N GLU A 17 -1.53 18.07 -3.40
CA GLU A 17 -0.11 17.77 -3.57
C GLU A 17 0.40 16.79 -2.50
N HIS A 18 0.07 16.99 -1.22
CA HIS A 18 0.43 16.06 -0.15
C HIS A 18 -0.24 14.70 -0.34
N ALA A 19 -1.53 14.68 -0.70
CA ALA A 19 -2.25 13.42 -0.94
C ALA A 19 -1.66 12.64 -2.12
N LEU A 20 -1.22 13.34 -3.17
CA LEU A 20 -0.52 12.75 -4.31
C LEU A 20 0.84 12.16 -3.89
N PHE A 21 1.63 12.93 -3.14
CA PHE A 21 2.92 12.51 -2.61
C PHE A 21 2.82 11.24 -1.75
N PHE A 22 1.87 11.21 -0.80
CA PHE A 22 1.67 10.02 0.01
C PHE A 22 1.11 8.85 -0.79
N SER A 23 0.22 9.09 -1.77
CA SER A 23 -0.25 8.02 -2.67
C SER A 23 0.92 7.37 -3.41
N GLN A 24 1.89 8.16 -3.88
CA GLN A 24 3.10 7.63 -4.52
C GLN A 24 3.94 6.79 -3.55
N ILE A 25 4.23 7.30 -2.36
CA ILE A 25 5.01 6.58 -1.32
C ILE A 25 4.41 5.20 -1.05
N TRP A 26 3.10 5.14 -0.83
CA TRP A 26 2.44 3.90 -0.47
C TRP A 26 2.31 2.95 -1.67
N ALA A 27 2.12 3.46 -2.88
CA ALA A 27 2.17 2.62 -4.08
C ALA A 27 3.54 1.96 -4.28
N GLU A 28 4.63 2.72 -4.10
CA GLU A 28 5.99 2.18 -4.15
C GLU A 28 6.24 1.16 -3.03
N ALA A 29 5.74 1.41 -1.82
CA ALA A 29 5.82 0.46 -0.71
C ALA A 29 5.09 -0.85 -1.01
N VAL A 30 3.89 -0.80 -1.58
CA VAL A 30 3.13 -2.00 -2.02
C VAL A 30 3.98 -2.83 -2.98
N LEU A 31 4.57 -2.21 -4.01
CA LEU A 31 5.40 -2.92 -4.98
C LEU A 31 6.64 -3.55 -4.33
N ARG A 32 7.28 -2.85 -3.41
CA ARG A 32 8.46 -3.32 -2.68
C ARG A 32 8.15 -4.55 -1.83
N HIS A 33 7.10 -4.50 -1.00
CA HIS A 33 6.72 -5.59 -0.11
C HIS A 33 6.15 -6.79 -0.86
N ALA A 34 5.38 -6.57 -1.93
CA ALA A 34 4.92 -7.64 -2.80
C ALA A 34 6.10 -8.37 -3.48
N ALA A 35 7.06 -7.62 -4.01
CA ALA A 35 8.25 -8.20 -4.63
C ALA A 35 9.07 -9.03 -3.62
N ARG A 36 9.30 -8.50 -2.42
CA ARG A 36 10.01 -9.21 -1.36
C ARG A 36 9.27 -10.46 -0.91
N SER A 37 7.97 -10.38 -0.67
CA SER A 37 7.20 -11.56 -0.27
C SER A 37 7.20 -12.65 -1.33
N ASN A 38 7.09 -12.29 -2.61
CA ASN A 38 7.17 -13.24 -3.72
C ASN A 38 8.57 -13.85 -3.85
N GLN A 39 9.62 -13.07 -3.59
CA GLN A 39 10.99 -13.57 -3.55
C GLN A 39 11.17 -14.60 -2.44
N ILE A 40 10.74 -14.32 -1.21
CA ILE A 40 10.84 -15.25 -0.08
C ILE A 40 10.13 -16.58 -0.40
N GLY A 41 8.93 -16.51 -1.01
CA GLY A 41 8.19 -17.70 -1.43
C GLY A 41 8.91 -18.52 -2.50
N ARG A 42 9.51 -17.86 -3.51
CA ARG A 42 10.28 -18.54 -4.56
C ARG A 42 11.56 -19.16 -4.03
N ASP A 43 12.36 -18.42 -3.26
CA ASP A 43 13.62 -18.89 -2.69
C ASP A 43 13.39 -20.12 -1.80
N HIS A 44 12.29 -20.13 -1.04
CA HIS A 44 11.89 -21.29 -0.25
C HIS A 44 11.54 -22.49 -1.15
N HIS A 45 10.70 -22.29 -2.16
CA HIS A 45 10.28 -23.37 -3.07
C HIS A 45 11.43 -23.95 -3.91
N GLU A 46 12.38 -23.11 -4.31
CA GLU A 46 13.58 -23.53 -5.03
C GLU A 46 14.50 -24.38 -4.14
N ARG A 47 14.70 -24.00 -2.87
CA ARG A 47 15.43 -24.83 -1.90
C ARG A 47 14.79 -26.19 -1.69
N LEU A 48 13.46 -26.22 -1.54
CA LEU A 48 12.71 -27.47 -1.41
C LEU A 48 12.90 -28.43 -2.61
N ARG A 49 13.05 -27.89 -3.82
CA ARG A 49 13.31 -28.69 -5.02
C ARG A 49 14.75 -29.14 -5.16
N ALA A 50 15.70 -28.35 -4.67
CA ALA A 50 17.13 -28.60 -4.85
C ALA A 50 17.68 -29.68 -3.90
N GLU A 51 17.08 -29.85 -2.72
CA GLU A 51 17.72 -30.59 -1.63
C GLU A 51 17.23 -32.04 -1.42
N ASP A 52 16.21 -32.53 -2.14
CA ASP A 52 15.60 -33.87 -1.93
C ASP A 52 15.39 -34.21 -0.43
N HIS A 53 15.23 -33.16 0.39
CA HIS A 53 15.26 -33.24 1.84
C HIS A 53 13.89 -33.73 2.32
N ASP A 54 13.91 -34.81 3.11
CA ASP A 54 12.79 -35.17 3.98
C ASP A 54 12.46 -33.93 4.82
N LEU A 55 11.26 -33.38 4.64
CA LEU A 55 10.71 -32.18 5.28
C LEU A 55 10.55 -32.44 6.78
N SER A 56 11.67 -32.56 7.47
CA SER A 56 11.67 -32.59 8.91
C SER A 56 11.44 -31.15 9.36
N TRP A 57 10.42 -30.95 10.19
CA TRP A 57 10.13 -29.73 10.96
C TRP A 57 11.31 -29.20 11.81
N THR A 58 12.50 -29.76 11.63
CA THR A 58 13.77 -29.44 12.25
C THR A 58 14.68 -28.55 11.41
N ASP A 59 14.32 -28.17 10.17
CA ASP A 59 15.13 -27.20 9.42
C ASP A 59 15.20 -25.87 10.22
N PRO A 60 16.38 -25.48 10.72
CA PRO A 60 16.54 -24.30 11.56
C PRO A 60 16.29 -22.99 10.81
N GLU A 61 16.26 -22.99 9.47
CA GLU A 61 16.01 -21.81 8.65
C GLU A 61 14.52 -21.53 8.43
N LEU A 62 13.64 -22.54 8.51
CA LEU A 62 12.19 -22.36 8.34
C LEU A 62 11.61 -21.28 9.26
N PRO A 63 11.94 -21.23 10.57
CA PRO A 63 11.41 -20.17 11.44
C PRO A 63 11.84 -18.77 11.02
N ARG A 64 13.05 -18.62 10.45
CA ARG A 64 13.53 -17.34 9.96
C ARG A 64 12.79 -16.93 8.70
N VAL A 65 12.69 -17.84 7.72
CA VAL A 65 11.95 -17.62 6.47
C VAL A 65 10.49 -17.24 6.74
N PHE A 66 9.84 -17.93 7.68
CA PHE A 66 8.47 -17.61 8.08
C PHE A 66 8.35 -16.22 8.71
N ARG A 67 9.24 -15.85 9.63
CA ARG A 67 9.23 -14.51 10.25
C ARG A 67 9.38 -13.42 9.19
N ASP A 68 10.33 -13.60 8.27
CA ASP A 68 10.57 -12.65 7.19
C ASP A 68 9.34 -12.54 6.28
N TRP A 69 8.76 -13.67 5.86
CA TRP A 69 7.57 -13.70 5.03
C TRP A 69 6.35 -13.06 5.72
N TRP A 70 6.10 -13.42 6.98
CA TRP A 70 4.97 -12.92 7.74
C TRP A 70 5.07 -11.39 7.94
N ALA A 71 6.27 -10.87 8.24
CA ALA A 71 6.50 -9.44 8.36
C ALA A 71 6.28 -8.70 7.03
N GLU A 72 6.79 -9.22 5.91
CA GLU A 72 6.56 -8.59 4.59
C GLU A 72 5.08 -8.59 4.19
N GLN A 73 4.33 -9.64 4.53
CA GLN A 73 2.89 -9.70 4.29
C GLN A 73 2.12 -8.72 5.19
N HIS A 74 2.52 -8.57 6.45
CA HIS A 74 1.97 -7.56 7.36
C HIS A 74 2.15 -6.15 6.79
N GLU A 75 3.38 -5.81 6.38
CA GLU A 75 3.69 -4.50 5.79
C GLU A 75 2.96 -4.29 4.45
N LEU A 76 2.78 -5.34 3.65
CA LEU A 76 2.02 -5.26 2.40
C LEU A 76 0.55 -4.89 2.64
N VAL A 77 -0.10 -5.48 3.65
CA VAL A 77 -1.47 -5.13 4.04
C VAL A 77 -1.54 -3.67 4.48
N TRP A 78 -0.61 -3.25 5.34
CA TRP A 78 -0.58 -1.87 5.84
C TRP A 78 -0.38 -0.86 4.71
N ALA A 79 0.62 -1.09 3.86
CA ALA A 79 0.93 -0.22 2.73
C ALA A 79 -0.24 -0.12 1.75
N SER A 80 -0.89 -1.25 1.45
CA SER A 80 -2.05 -1.28 0.55
C SER A 80 -3.23 -0.49 1.12
N TYR A 81 -3.50 -0.65 2.43
CA TYR A 81 -4.58 0.07 3.08
C TYR A 81 -4.32 1.58 3.11
N GLN A 82 -3.06 1.98 3.36
CA GLN A 82 -2.68 3.40 3.33
C GLN A 82 -2.77 3.98 1.92
N LEU A 83 -2.38 3.23 0.88
CA LEU A 83 -2.57 3.63 -0.50
C LEU A 83 -4.05 3.96 -0.79
N GLU A 84 -4.98 3.07 -0.43
CA GLU A 84 -6.42 3.30 -0.64
C GLU A 84 -6.92 4.56 0.06
N ARG A 85 -6.44 4.81 1.29
CA ARG A 85 -6.80 6.00 2.05
C ARG A 85 -6.31 7.29 1.41
N TRP A 86 -5.05 7.31 0.96
CA TRP A 86 -4.47 8.49 0.33
C TRP A 86 -5.04 8.75 -1.06
N GLN A 87 -5.35 7.69 -1.81
CA GLN A 87 -6.06 7.80 -3.07
C GLN A 87 -7.49 8.34 -2.89
N ALA A 88 -8.23 7.86 -1.89
CA ALA A 88 -9.56 8.38 -1.59
C ALA A 88 -9.51 9.85 -1.12
N ARG A 89 -8.46 10.23 -0.37
CA ARG A 89 -8.22 11.63 0.02
C ARG A 89 -7.92 12.47 -1.21
N LEU A 90 -7.02 12.03 -2.08
CA LEU A 90 -6.65 12.71 -3.32
C LEU A 90 -7.88 12.94 -4.22
N ALA A 91 -8.75 11.94 -4.37
CA ALA A 91 -9.99 12.07 -5.12
C ALA A 91 -10.89 13.16 -4.51
N THR A 92 -11.03 13.18 -3.18
CA THR A 92 -11.80 14.22 -2.47
C THR A 92 -11.24 15.62 -2.71
N GLU A 93 -9.93 15.80 -2.57
CA GLU A 93 -9.26 17.10 -2.80
C GLU A 93 -9.42 17.59 -4.24
N ARG A 94 -9.61 16.67 -5.19
CA ARG A 94 -9.81 16.98 -6.61
C ARG A 94 -11.29 17.09 -7.02
N GLY A 95 -12.23 16.89 -6.09
CA GLY A 95 -13.65 16.81 -6.41
C GLY A 95 -14.03 15.62 -7.31
N GLU A 96 -13.18 14.59 -7.35
CA GLU A 96 -13.41 13.35 -8.10
C GLU A 96 -14.29 12.37 -7.32
N ALA A 97 -14.83 11.37 -8.02
CA ALA A 97 -15.51 10.27 -7.36
C ALA A 97 -14.56 9.52 -6.40
N SER A 98 -15.02 9.23 -5.20
CA SER A 98 -14.23 8.50 -4.21
C SER A 98 -13.89 7.10 -4.72
N ILE A 99 -12.64 6.69 -4.49
CA ILE A 99 -12.17 5.35 -4.85
C ILE A 99 -12.72 4.34 -3.84
N GLU A 100 -13.33 3.28 -4.34
CA GLU A 100 -13.86 2.19 -3.52
C GLU A 100 -12.74 1.53 -2.71
N GLN A 101 -12.96 1.42 -1.40
CA GLN A 101 -12.04 0.77 -0.48
C GLN A 101 -12.32 -0.73 -0.41
N ASP A 102 -11.26 -1.52 -0.23
CA ASP A 102 -11.41 -2.97 -0.09
C ASP A 102 -11.76 -3.34 1.35
N ASP A 103 -13.00 -3.79 1.57
CA ASP A 103 -13.49 -4.16 2.90
C ASP A 103 -12.67 -5.31 3.52
N GLN A 104 -12.20 -6.26 2.71
CA GLN A 104 -11.37 -7.37 3.20
C GLN A 104 -10.01 -6.85 3.66
N LEU A 105 -9.42 -5.92 2.91
CA LEU A 105 -8.15 -5.28 3.29
C LEU A 105 -8.29 -4.48 4.60
N LYS A 106 -9.39 -3.74 4.75
CA LYS A 106 -9.71 -3.01 5.98
C LYS A 106 -9.88 -3.95 7.19
N LEU A 107 -10.61 -5.06 7.01
CA LEU A 107 -10.78 -6.06 8.06
C LEU A 107 -9.44 -6.67 8.47
N LEU A 108 -8.59 -7.01 7.49
CA LEU A 108 -7.29 -7.59 7.73
C LEU A 108 -6.34 -6.62 8.43
N ARG A 109 -6.29 -5.36 7.99
CA ARG A 109 -5.55 -4.29 8.68
C ARG A 109 -5.98 -4.18 10.14
N ASN A 110 -7.29 -4.17 10.41
CA ASN A 110 -7.78 -4.04 11.78
C ASN A 110 -7.46 -5.28 12.62
N ALA A 111 -7.46 -6.47 12.02
CA ALA A 111 -7.05 -7.69 12.71
C ALA A 111 -5.55 -7.67 13.07
N LEU A 112 -4.71 -7.08 12.22
CA LEU A 112 -3.28 -6.90 12.47
C LEU A 112 -3.00 -5.83 13.53
N GLU A 113 -3.72 -4.70 13.47
CA GLU A 113 -3.57 -3.59 14.43
C GLU A 113 -3.85 -4.02 15.87
N HIS A 114 -4.82 -4.92 16.09
CA HIS A 114 -5.21 -5.43 17.41
C HIS A 114 -4.68 -6.84 17.67
N LEU A 115 -3.63 -7.27 16.95
CA LEU A 115 -3.09 -8.62 17.10
C LEU A 115 -2.48 -8.84 18.49
N ASP A 116 -1.96 -7.80 19.13
CA ASP A 116 -1.40 -7.83 20.49
C ASP A 116 -2.46 -8.09 21.57
N GLU A 117 -3.72 -7.76 21.29
CA GLU A 117 -4.87 -8.02 22.17
C GLU A 117 -5.44 -9.44 21.99
N ALA A 118 -4.96 -10.19 20.99
CA ALA A 118 -5.52 -11.48 20.62
C ALA A 118 -5.21 -12.59 21.64
N ARG A 119 -6.04 -13.63 21.62
CA ARG A 119 -5.76 -14.88 22.32
C ARG A 119 -4.98 -15.81 21.40
N PHE A 120 -3.83 -16.28 21.84
CA PHE A 120 -2.97 -17.17 21.06
C PHE A 120 -3.16 -18.63 21.49
N GLU A 121 -3.51 -19.50 20.54
CA GLU A 121 -3.64 -20.94 20.78
C GLU A 121 -3.03 -21.75 19.64
N GLY A 122 -2.05 -22.59 19.96
CA GLY A 122 -1.32 -23.37 18.97
C GLY A 122 -0.60 -22.46 17.97
N SER A 123 -1.03 -22.53 16.71
CA SER A 123 -0.42 -21.79 15.60
C SER A 123 -1.25 -20.60 15.11
N ALA A 124 -2.30 -20.20 15.83
CA ALA A 124 -3.21 -19.15 15.40
C ALA A 124 -3.54 -18.15 16.52
N ALA A 125 -3.82 -16.93 16.10
CA ALA A 125 -4.40 -15.86 16.90
C ALA A 125 -5.92 -15.85 16.69
N TYR A 126 -6.65 -15.82 17.79
CA TYR A 126 -8.10 -15.82 17.86
C TYR A 126 -8.62 -14.53 18.50
N PRO A 127 -9.85 -14.12 18.19
CA PRO A 127 -10.49 -13.01 18.88
C PRO A 127 -10.54 -13.28 20.39
N ALA A 128 -10.28 -12.26 21.20
CA ALA A 128 -10.50 -12.31 22.64
C ALA A 128 -11.99 -12.08 22.98
N LYS A 129 -12.71 -11.37 22.11
CA LYS A 129 -14.15 -11.09 22.19
C LYS A 129 -14.82 -11.19 20.80
N PRO A 130 -16.12 -11.50 20.72
CA PRO A 130 -16.83 -11.66 19.43
C PRO A 130 -16.85 -10.41 18.53
N SER A 131 -16.64 -9.22 19.10
CA SER A 131 -16.62 -7.94 18.36
C SER A 131 -15.33 -7.69 17.58
N ASP A 132 -14.27 -8.44 17.90
CA ASP A 132 -12.91 -8.16 17.45
C ASP A 132 -12.77 -8.40 15.94
N SER A 133 -11.88 -7.66 15.30
CA SER A 133 -11.69 -7.74 13.84
C SER A 133 -11.24 -9.13 13.36
N LEU A 134 -10.52 -9.88 14.22
CA LEU A 134 -10.18 -11.28 13.99
C LEU A 134 -11.41 -12.18 13.82
N ALA A 135 -12.50 -11.93 14.58
CA ALA A 135 -13.74 -12.70 14.47
C ALA A 135 -14.47 -12.49 13.13
N LYS A 136 -14.14 -11.41 12.42
CA LYS A 136 -14.74 -11.03 11.14
C LYS A 136 -13.94 -11.52 9.94
N LEU A 137 -12.76 -12.09 10.15
CA LEU A 137 -12.02 -12.75 9.09
C LEU A 137 -12.80 -14.00 8.63
N PRO A 138 -12.69 -14.40 7.36
CA PRO A 138 -13.38 -15.60 6.84
C PRO A 138 -13.12 -16.88 7.66
N THR A 139 -11.92 -16.98 8.23
CA THR A 139 -11.47 -18.08 9.07
C THR A 139 -11.76 -17.89 10.56
N GLY A 140 -12.15 -16.68 11.00
CA GLY A 140 -12.29 -16.31 12.41
C GLY A 140 -10.99 -16.31 13.21
N SER A 141 -9.84 -16.43 12.53
CA SER A 141 -8.51 -16.50 13.15
C SER A 141 -7.42 -16.07 12.16
N LEU A 142 -6.31 -15.56 12.66
CA LEU A 142 -5.12 -15.26 11.88
C LEU A 142 -4.02 -16.29 12.18
N HIS A 143 -3.36 -16.81 11.17
CA HIS A 143 -2.30 -17.78 11.38
C HIS A 143 -0.93 -17.09 11.60
N VAL A 144 -0.20 -17.52 12.64
CA VAL A 144 0.95 -16.78 13.20
C VAL A 144 2.18 -17.66 13.51
N ALA A 145 2.18 -18.93 13.13
CA ALA A 145 3.32 -19.83 13.34
C ALA A 145 3.57 -20.72 12.13
N LEU A 146 4.66 -21.49 12.09
CA LEU A 146 4.87 -22.48 11.04
C LEU A 146 3.85 -23.62 11.10
N GLY A 147 3.41 -24.12 9.95
CA GLY A 147 2.67 -25.38 9.83
C GLY A 147 1.15 -25.32 9.94
N GLY A 148 0.56 -24.14 10.01
CA GLY A 148 -0.85 -23.95 9.65
C GLY A 148 -0.97 -23.35 8.25
N GLY A 149 -2.20 -23.06 7.83
CA GLY A 149 -2.51 -22.63 6.47
C GLY A 149 -1.92 -21.27 6.07
N THR A 150 -2.46 -20.64 5.04
CA THR A 150 -2.00 -19.31 4.63
C THR A 150 -2.29 -18.27 5.72
N ALA A 151 -1.24 -17.59 6.20
CA ALA A 151 -1.37 -16.51 7.20
C ALA A 151 -2.28 -15.38 6.71
N PHE A 152 -2.24 -15.11 5.41
CA PHE A 152 -3.01 -14.06 4.77
C PHE A 152 -3.70 -14.64 3.53
N THR A 153 -5.01 -14.47 3.44
CA THR A 153 -5.73 -14.67 2.18
C THR A 153 -5.81 -13.30 1.51
N ILE A 154 -4.75 -12.90 0.82
CA ILE A 154 -4.69 -11.66 0.05
C ILE A 154 -4.34 -11.96 -1.41
N ASP A 155 -5.01 -11.25 -2.32
CA ASP A 155 -4.69 -11.28 -3.73
C ASP A 155 -3.56 -10.27 -4.01
N ILE A 156 -2.32 -10.74 -3.93
CA ILE A 156 -1.12 -9.89 -4.11
C ILE A 156 -1.10 -9.27 -5.51
N GLU A 157 -1.54 -10.00 -6.54
CA GLU A 157 -1.56 -9.50 -7.92
C GLU A 157 -2.50 -8.31 -8.05
N ARG A 158 -3.71 -8.41 -7.49
CA ARG A 158 -4.66 -7.30 -7.45
C ARG A 158 -4.10 -6.08 -6.72
N LEU A 159 -3.38 -6.26 -5.61
CA LEU A 159 -2.75 -5.16 -4.87
C LEU A 159 -1.63 -4.49 -5.70
N VAL A 160 -0.81 -5.29 -6.39
CA VAL A 160 0.23 -4.81 -7.30
C VAL A 160 -0.36 -4.03 -8.47
N ASP A 161 -1.43 -4.53 -9.08
CA ASP A 161 -2.09 -3.86 -10.21
C ASP A 161 -2.69 -2.52 -9.79
N ARG A 162 -3.28 -2.45 -8.59
CA ARG A 162 -3.78 -1.19 -8.00
C ARG A 162 -2.64 -0.19 -7.79
N ALA A 163 -1.51 -0.62 -7.22
CA ALA A 163 -0.34 0.23 -7.02
C ALA A 163 0.28 0.72 -8.33
N ARG A 164 0.42 -0.16 -9.35
CA ARG A 164 0.90 0.23 -10.68
C ARG A 164 -0.03 1.24 -11.34
N SER A 165 -1.34 1.02 -11.26
CA SER A 165 -2.33 1.94 -11.80
C SER A 165 -2.23 3.33 -11.14
N ALA A 166 -1.96 3.37 -9.83
CA ALA A 166 -1.68 4.61 -9.11
C ALA A 166 -0.47 5.35 -9.70
N LEU A 167 0.68 4.68 -9.80
CA LEU A 167 1.91 5.30 -10.29
C LEU A 167 1.79 5.74 -11.75
N THR A 168 1.23 4.92 -12.63
CA THR A 168 0.99 5.29 -14.03
C THR A 168 0.10 6.52 -14.16
N ARG A 169 -0.90 6.67 -13.28
CA ARG A 169 -1.73 7.88 -13.26
C ARG A 169 -0.90 9.10 -12.87
N ILE A 170 -0.10 9.00 -11.81
CA ILE A 170 0.76 10.08 -11.31
C ILE A 170 1.78 10.51 -12.38
N GLU A 171 2.44 9.54 -13.03
CA GLU A 171 3.41 9.79 -14.10
C GLU A 171 2.79 10.54 -15.28
N ARG A 172 1.60 10.12 -15.73
CA ARG A 172 0.88 10.80 -16.82
C ARG A 172 0.52 12.24 -16.45
N GLU A 173 0.08 12.47 -15.23
CA GLU A 173 -0.25 13.82 -14.74
C GLU A 173 1.00 14.70 -14.71
N HIS A 174 2.13 14.17 -14.24
CA HIS A 174 3.39 14.89 -14.21
C HIS A 174 3.90 15.24 -15.62
N THR A 175 3.84 14.30 -16.57
CA THR A 175 4.20 14.56 -17.97
C THR A 175 3.31 15.64 -18.58
N ALA A 176 1.99 15.55 -18.39
CA ALA A 176 1.06 16.57 -18.90
C ALA A 176 1.31 17.96 -18.31
N GLU A 177 1.70 18.04 -17.03
CA GLU A 177 2.05 19.32 -16.40
C GLU A 177 3.34 19.92 -16.97
N LEU A 178 4.37 19.10 -17.23
CA LEU A 178 5.58 19.55 -17.90
C LEU A 178 5.29 20.07 -19.30
N ASP A 179 4.51 19.32 -20.09
CA ASP A 179 4.12 19.72 -21.45
C ASP A 179 3.38 21.08 -21.44
N ARG A 180 2.46 21.29 -20.48
CA ARG A 180 1.74 22.57 -20.32
C ARG A 180 2.68 23.71 -19.99
N ARG A 181 3.66 23.50 -19.11
CA ARG A 181 4.65 24.51 -18.74
C ARG A 181 5.55 24.88 -19.92
N GLU A 182 5.96 23.90 -20.71
CA GLU A 182 6.76 24.12 -21.92
C GLU A 182 5.97 24.93 -22.97
N GLN A 183 4.70 24.58 -23.21
CA GLN A 183 3.83 25.33 -24.12
C GLN A 183 3.64 26.78 -23.66
N ALA A 184 3.33 27.00 -22.37
CA ALA A 184 3.18 28.33 -21.82
C ALA A 184 4.47 29.17 -21.91
N ALA A 185 5.64 28.55 -21.71
CA ALA A 185 6.93 29.21 -21.86
C ALA A 185 7.21 29.59 -23.33
N ALA A 186 6.85 28.74 -24.28
CA ALA A 186 6.99 29.00 -25.71
C ALA A 186 6.05 30.13 -26.17
N GLU A 187 4.79 30.11 -25.74
CA GLU A 187 3.81 31.18 -26.02
C GLU A 187 4.28 32.52 -25.45
N TRP A 188 4.71 32.54 -24.18
CA TRP A 188 5.27 33.74 -23.55
C TRP A 188 6.48 34.27 -24.31
N TYR A 189 7.40 33.38 -24.72
CA TYR A 189 8.57 33.77 -25.50
C TYR A 189 8.17 34.42 -26.83
N LEU A 190 7.24 33.80 -27.57
CA LEU A 190 6.74 34.36 -28.83
C LEU A 190 6.08 35.73 -28.61
N GLU A 191 5.18 35.87 -27.64
CA GLU A 191 4.54 37.15 -27.33
C GLU A 191 5.53 38.25 -26.93
N SER A 192 6.60 37.89 -26.21
CA SER A 192 7.66 38.83 -25.81
C SER A 192 8.46 39.36 -27.00
N GLN A 193 8.63 38.57 -28.07
CA GLN A 193 9.31 38.99 -29.30
C GLN A 193 8.46 39.93 -30.16
N TRP A 194 7.13 39.86 -30.07
CA TRP A 194 6.22 40.73 -30.83
C TRP A 194 5.91 42.07 -30.16
N ARG A 195 6.20 42.20 -28.85
CA ARG A 195 5.97 43.42 -28.07
C ARG A 195 7.22 44.30 -27.89
N GLY A 196 8.38 43.88 -28.40
CA GLY A 196 9.63 44.65 -28.43
C GLY A 196 9.87 45.31 -29.79
#